data_AF-A0A8J6UVM2-F1
#
_entry.id   AF-A0A8J6UVM2-F1
#
_cell.length_a   1.000
_cell.length_b   1.000
_cell.length_c   1.000
_cell.angle_alpha   90.00
_cell.angle_beta   90.00
_cell.angle_gamma   90.00
#
_symmetry.space_group_name_H-M   'P 1'
#
loop_
_entity.id
_entity.type
_entity.pdbx_description
1 polymer ?
#
loop_
_entity_poly.entity_id
_entity_poly.type
_entity_poly.pdbx_seq_one_letter_code
_entity_poly.pdbx_strand_id
1 'polypeptide(L)'
;MDLEQISAQLKSEDSKDRMLALASLRDVPAAQAAPLIRQALHDKNLQIRSMAVFALGIKPDEESFDILINLLTSDPDYGIRADAAGALGYLEDPRAFETLVRAFYEDTDWLVRFSAAVSLGNLKDPRAHDVLMQALQSDEVVMQQAAIAAVGEIGDLEAVDEILKFAQSEDWLVRQRLAEALGHLPTPKTEPALRYLEKDSQFQVAESARISLTRLHNRKGSQSV
;
A
#
# COMPACT_ATOMS: atom_id res chain seq x y z
N MET A 1 -5.71 -22.51 -18.99
CA MET A 1 -4.45 -23.00 -19.58
C MET A 1 -3.77 -23.86 -18.54
N ASP A 2 -3.14 -24.95 -18.96
CA ASP A 2 -2.27 -25.72 -18.05
C ASP A 2 -0.90 -25.01 -17.88
N LEU A 3 -0.07 -25.49 -16.95
CA LEU A 3 1.22 -24.87 -16.64
C LEU A 3 2.21 -24.92 -17.81
N GLU A 4 2.17 -25.98 -18.63
CA GLU A 4 3.05 -26.12 -19.79
C GLU A 4 2.72 -25.08 -20.85
N GLN A 5 1.42 -24.87 -21.13
CA GLN A 5 0.93 -23.83 -22.02
C GLN A 5 1.31 -22.44 -21.52
N ILE A 6 1.15 -22.17 -20.22
CA ILE A 6 1.53 -20.86 -19.64
C ILE A 6 3.04 -20.64 -19.79
N SER A 7 3.86 -21.64 -19.44
CA SER A 7 5.32 -21.57 -19.57
C SER A 7 5.77 -21.37 -21.02
N ALA A 8 5.11 -22.01 -21.99
CA ALA A 8 5.39 -21.81 -23.40
C ALA A 8 5.01 -20.40 -23.87
N GLN A 9 3.83 -19.90 -23.49
CA GLN A 9 3.37 -18.56 -23.88
C GLN A 9 4.20 -17.43 -23.26
N LEU A 10 4.73 -17.61 -22.04
CA LEU A 10 5.68 -16.66 -21.43
C LEU A 10 6.96 -16.46 -22.25
N LYS A 11 7.28 -17.40 -23.15
CA LYS A 11 8.44 -17.33 -24.05
C LYS A 11 8.06 -16.87 -25.46
N SER A 12 6.80 -16.52 -25.72
CA SER A 12 6.34 -16.04 -27.01
C SER A 12 7.01 -14.71 -27.38
N GLU A 13 7.29 -14.50 -28.67
CA GLU A 13 7.76 -13.20 -29.15
C GLU A 13 6.68 -12.12 -29.05
N ASP A 14 5.40 -12.50 -29.10
CA ASP A 14 4.28 -11.58 -28.92
C ASP A 14 4.08 -11.25 -27.43
N SER A 15 4.17 -9.96 -27.11
CA SER A 15 3.91 -9.46 -25.76
C SER A 15 2.49 -9.74 -25.26
N LYS A 16 1.50 -9.87 -26.16
CA LYS A 16 0.12 -10.17 -25.78
C LYS A 16 -0.01 -11.58 -25.23
N ASP A 17 0.66 -12.55 -25.84
CA ASP A 17 0.71 -13.93 -25.37
C ASP A 17 1.37 -14.00 -23.99
N ARG A 18 2.52 -13.34 -23.84
CA ARG A 18 3.24 -13.28 -22.55
C ARG A 18 2.39 -12.63 -21.45
N MET A 19 1.69 -11.55 -21.77
CA MET A 19 0.77 -10.87 -20.84
C MET A 19 -0.41 -11.76 -20.43
N LEU A 20 -1.02 -12.46 -21.39
CA LEU A 20 -2.11 -13.40 -21.13
C LEU A 20 -1.65 -14.58 -20.26
N ALA A 21 -0.45 -15.10 -20.52
CA ALA A 21 0.17 -16.16 -19.75
C ALA A 21 0.39 -15.72 -18.30
N LEU A 22 0.97 -14.53 -18.09
CA LEU A 22 1.18 -13.96 -16.77
C LEU A 22 -0.13 -13.70 -16.02
N ALA A 23 -1.16 -13.18 -16.71
CA ALA A 23 -2.49 -12.98 -16.13
C ALA A 23 -3.13 -14.30 -15.68
N SER A 24 -2.88 -15.39 -16.39
CA SER A 24 -3.42 -16.72 -16.08
C SER A 24 -2.79 -17.36 -14.84
N LEU A 25 -1.63 -16.87 -14.39
CA LEU A 25 -0.98 -17.32 -13.15
C LEU A 25 -1.75 -16.90 -11.88
N ARG A 26 -2.72 -15.98 -11.99
CA ARG A 26 -3.61 -15.63 -10.88
C ARG A 26 -4.32 -16.85 -10.31
N ASP A 27 -4.78 -17.74 -11.19
CA ASP A 27 -5.61 -18.91 -10.85
C ASP A 27 -4.75 -20.16 -10.54
N VAL A 28 -3.41 -20.03 -10.55
CA VAL A 28 -2.44 -21.09 -10.25
C VAL A 28 -2.00 -20.97 -8.78
N PRO A 29 -1.71 -22.05 -8.03
CA PRO A 29 -1.15 -21.94 -6.68
C PRO A 29 0.21 -21.22 -6.65
N ALA A 30 0.49 -20.44 -5.59
CA ALA A 30 1.70 -19.61 -5.50
C ALA A 30 3.00 -20.39 -5.74
N ALA A 31 3.15 -21.58 -5.13
CA ALA A 31 4.31 -22.44 -5.29
C ALA A 31 4.62 -22.86 -6.75
N GLN A 32 3.61 -22.88 -7.62
CA GLN A 32 3.78 -23.20 -9.05
C GLN A 32 3.86 -21.94 -9.91
N ALA A 33 3.20 -20.85 -9.48
CA ALA A 33 3.19 -19.59 -10.19
C ALA A 33 4.50 -18.81 -10.03
N ALA A 34 5.09 -18.74 -8.84
CA ALA A 34 6.24 -17.88 -8.54
C ALA A 34 7.44 -18.15 -9.47
N PRO A 35 7.85 -19.41 -9.76
CA PRO A 35 8.93 -19.68 -10.70
C PRO A 35 8.64 -19.22 -12.14
N LEU A 36 7.37 -19.21 -12.55
CA LEU A 36 6.94 -18.73 -13.87
C LEU A 36 6.89 -17.19 -13.89
N ILE A 37 6.42 -16.56 -12.81
CA ILE A 37 6.43 -15.11 -12.64
C ILE A 37 7.86 -14.56 -12.72
N ARG A 38 8.83 -15.24 -12.08
CA ARG A 38 10.25 -14.83 -12.11
C ARG A 38 10.83 -14.70 -13.53
N GLN A 39 10.35 -15.51 -14.47
CA GLN A 39 10.81 -15.44 -15.87
C GLN A 39 10.42 -14.12 -16.55
N ALA A 40 9.36 -13.46 -16.09
CA ALA A 40 8.83 -12.22 -16.66
C ALA A 40 9.44 -10.94 -16.04
N LEU A 41 10.25 -11.04 -14.99
CA LEU A 41 10.88 -9.87 -14.32
C LEU A 41 11.88 -9.13 -15.22
N HIS A 42 12.42 -9.82 -16.21
CA HIS A 42 13.40 -9.28 -17.16
C HIS A 42 12.82 -9.13 -18.58
N ASP A 43 11.49 -9.08 -18.71
CA ASP A 43 10.84 -8.91 -20.01
C ASP A 43 11.22 -7.58 -20.67
N LYS A 44 11.40 -7.56 -22.00
CA LYS A 44 11.65 -6.33 -22.76
C LYS A 44 10.51 -5.29 -22.64
N ASN A 45 9.30 -5.74 -22.28
CA ASN A 45 8.14 -4.90 -22.08
C ASN A 45 7.96 -4.54 -20.59
N LEU A 46 8.03 -3.25 -20.27
CA LEU A 46 7.88 -2.73 -18.91
C LEU A 46 6.54 -3.10 -18.26
N GLN A 47 5.45 -3.16 -19.01
CA GLN A 47 4.14 -3.56 -18.46
C GLN A 47 4.14 -5.01 -17.98
N ILE A 48 4.84 -5.90 -18.69
CA ILE A 48 4.96 -7.31 -18.29
C ILE A 48 5.84 -7.43 -17.04
N ARG A 49 6.95 -6.68 -17.00
CA ARG A 49 7.81 -6.60 -15.81
C ARG A 49 7.02 -6.12 -14.60
N SER A 50 6.30 -5.00 -14.73
CA SER A 50 5.42 -4.43 -13.70
C SER A 50 4.40 -5.45 -13.18
N MET A 51 3.69 -6.13 -14.10
CA MET A 51 2.76 -7.20 -13.74
C MET A 51 3.43 -8.34 -12.98
N ALA A 52 4.66 -8.70 -13.35
CA ALA A 52 5.41 -9.78 -12.71
C ALA A 52 5.83 -9.40 -11.29
N VAL A 53 6.33 -8.18 -11.10
CA VAL A 53 6.70 -7.64 -9.79
C VAL A 53 5.49 -7.61 -8.85
N PHE A 54 4.37 -7.07 -9.31
CA PHE A 54 3.12 -7.09 -8.54
C PHE A 54 2.68 -8.52 -8.21
N ALA A 55 2.72 -9.43 -9.18
CA ALA A 55 2.31 -10.81 -8.98
C ALA A 55 3.17 -11.56 -7.95
N LEU A 56 4.47 -11.23 -7.80
CA LEU A 56 5.32 -11.80 -6.75
C LEU A 56 4.91 -11.36 -5.34
N GLY A 57 4.34 -10.16 -5.18
CA GLY A 57 3.76 -9.71 -3.91
C GLY A 57 2.49 -10.49 -3.54
N ILE A 58 1.67 -10.85 -4.53
CA ILE A 58 0.41 -11.59 -4.31
C ILE A 58 0.64 -13.10 -4.21
N LYS A 59 1.64 -13.62 -4.91
CA LYS A 59 1.93 -15.06 -5.00
C LYS A 59 3.40 -15.32 -4.64
N PRO A 60 3.80 -15.04 -3.39
CA PRO A 60 5.20 -15.17 -3.00
C PRO A 60 5.65 -16.62 -2.86
N ASP A 61 6.96 -16.81 -3.02
CA ASP A 61 7.72 -17.93 -2.49
C ASP A 61 8.92 -17.43 -1.68
N GLU A 62 9.81 -18.34 -1.27
CA GLU A 62 10.95 -18.01 -0.41
C GLU A 62 11.95 -17.03 -1.05
N GLU A 63 12.00 -16.95 -2.38
CA GLU A 63 12.89 -16.05 -3.12
C GLU A 63 12.28 -14.66 -3.33
N SER A 64 10.95 -14.54 -3.27
CA SER A 64 10.23 -13.30 -3.60
C SER A 64 10.73 -12.09 -2.80
N PHE A 65 10.99 -12.26 -1.51
CA PHE A 65 11.43 -11.15 -0.66
C PHE A 65 12.75 -10.53 -1.16
N ASP A 66 13.78 -11.35 -1.34
CA ASP A 66 15.12 -10.86 -1.75
C ASP A 66 15.08 -10.26 -3.16
N ILE A 67 14.26 -10.84 -4.05
CA ILE A 67 14.04 -10.32 -5.41
C ILE A 67 13.43 -8.92 -5.36
N LEU A 68 12.39 -8.72 -4.57
CA LEU A 68 11.72 -7.42 -4.46
C LEU A 68 12.61 -6.36 -3.82
N ILE A 69 13.43 -6.72 -2.83
CA ILE A 69 14.45 -5.83 -2.26
C ILE A 69 15.47 -5.41 -3.32
N ASN A 70 15.97 -6.35 -4.12
CA ASN A 70 16.91 -6.04 -5.20
C ASN A 70 16.30 -5.13 -6.26
N LEU A 71 15.04 -5.37 -6.66
CA LEU A 71 14.33 -4.52 -7.61
C LEU A 71 14.12 -3.11 -7.07
N LEU A 72 13.64 -2.97 -5.83
CA LEU A 72 13.46 -1.67 -5.19
C LEU A 72 14.77 -0.86 -5.09
N THR A 73 15.89 -1.52 -4.85
CA THR A 73 17.16 -0.82 -4.59
C THR A 73 18.02 -0.58 -5.83
N SER A 74 17.82 -1.36 -6.89
CA SER A 74 18.78 -1.43 -8.00
C SER A 74 18.17 -1.34 -9.39
N ASP A 75 16.83 -1.40 -9.55
CA ASP A 75 16.23 -1.35 -10.89
C ASP A 75 16.36 0.06 -11.51
N PRO A 76 16.83 0.17 -12.77
CA PRO A 76 16.99 1.48 -13.41
C PRO A 76 15.64 2.16 -13.70
N ASP A 77 14.55 1.39 -13.83
CA ASP A 77 13.22 1.93 -14.09
C ASP A 77 12.50 2.24 -12.78
N TYR A 78 12.13 3.51 -12.57
CA TYR A 78 11.47 3.94 -11.33
C TYR A 78 10.08 3.32 -11.15
N GLY A 79 9.40 2.96 -12.25
CA GLY A 79 8.11 2.28 -12.19
C GLY A 79 8.27 0.89 -11.58
N ILE A 80 9.30 0.16 -11.99
CA ILE A 80 9.64 -1.15 -11.42
C ILE A 80 10.05 -1.03 -9.95
N ARG A 81 10.82 -0.01 -9.56
CA ARG A 81 11.13 0.25 -8.15
C ARG A 81 9.86 0.53 -7.34
N ALA A 82 8.93 1.33 -7.87
CA ALA A 82 7.67 1.63 -7.20
C ALA A 82 6.76 0.40 -7.06
N ASP A 83 6.69 -0.44 -8.09
CA ASP A 83 5.98 -1.72 -8.05
C ASP A 83 6.60 -2.67 -7.01
N ALA A 84 7.93 -2.70 -6.91
CA ALA A 84 8.64 -3.51 -5.94
C ALA A 84 8.38 -3.05 -4.50
N ALA A 85 8.39 -1.74 -4.25
CA ALA A 85 7.95 -1.18 -2.96
C ALA A 85 6.52 -1.62 -2.62
N GLY A 86 5.57 -1.45 -3.56
CA GLY A 86 4.19 -1.87 -3.36
C GLY A 86 4.05 -3.37 -3.08
N ALA A 87 4.77 -4.21 -3.83
CA ALA A 87 4.79 -5.66 -3.65
C ALA A 87 5.33 -6.08 -2.27
N LEU A 88 6.36 -5.38 -1.75
CA LEU A 88 6.84 -5.59 -0.38
C LEU A 88 5.76 -5.27 0.66
N GLY A 89 4.94 -4.25 0.43
CA GLY A 89 3.77 -3.96 1.25
C GLY A 89 2.75 -5.10 1.26
N TYR A 90 2.50 -5.75 0.11
CA TYR A 90 1.61 -6.90 0.02
C TYR A 90 2.16 -8.17 0.70
N LEU A 91 3.49 -8.31 0.77
CA LEU A 91 4.09 -9.41 1.54
C LEU A 91 3.83 -9.28 3.04
N GLU A 92 3.59 -8.06 3.53
CA GLU A 92 3.49 -7.73 4.96
C GLU A 92 4.68 -8.26 5.78
N ASP A 93 5.86 -8.42 5.15
CA ASP A 93 7.07 -8.92 5.80
C ASP A 93 7.82 -7.78 6.50
N PRO A 94 7.93 -7.78 7.85
CA PRO A 94 8.57 -6.70 8.60
C PRO A 94 10.05 -6.47 8.25
N ARG A 95 10.72 -7.45 7.64
CA ARG A 95 12.11 -7.30 7.15
C ARG A 95 12.23 -6.21 6.09
N ALA A 96 11.15 -5.85 5.40
CA ALA A 96 11.15 -4.79 4.38
C ALA A 96 11.25 -3.37 4.97
N PHE A 97 11.01 -3.21 6.28
CA PHE A 97 10.82 -1.90 6.92
C PHE A 97 11.96 -0.91 6.60
N GLU A 98 13.20 -1.25 6.94
CA GLU A 98 14.34 -0.33 6.77
C GLU A 98 14.56 0.04 5.29
N THR A 99 14.36 -0.91 4.38
CA THR A 99 14.49 -0.67 2.94
C THR A 99 13.40 0.26 2.41
N LEU A 100 12.17 0.13 2.89
CA LEU A 100 11.06 1.02 2.53
C LEU A 100 11.27 2.42 3.11
N VAL A 101 11.73 2.53 4.37
CA VAL A 101 12.11 3.83 4.98
C VAL A 101 13.18 4.52 4.14
N ARG A 102 14.22 3.77 3.76
CA ARG A 102 15.29 4.28 2.90
C ARG A 102 14.76 4.75 1.54
N ALA A 103 13.91 3.96 0.88
CA ALA A 103 13.30 4.33 -0.39
C ALA A 103 12.44 5.60 -0.28
N PHE A 104 11.73 5.80 0.84
CA PHE A 104 10.98 7.02 1.08
C PHE A 104 11.86 8.27 1.14
N TYR A 105 13.02 8.20 1.81
CA TYR A 105 13.90 9.36 1.99
C TYR A 105 14.89 9.59 0.84
N GLU A 106 15.39 8.51 0.23
CA GLU A 106 16.52 8.56 -0.70
C GLU A 106 16.13 8.44 -2.18
N ASP A 107 14.97 7.86 -2.52
CA ASP A 107 14.58 7.73 -3.93
C ASP A 107 14.19 9.10 -4.50
N THR A 108 14.66 9.38 -5.71
CA THR A 108 14.42 10.65 -6.41
C THR A 108 13.03 10.72 -7.01
N ASP A 109 12.40 9.58 -7.29
CA ASP A 109 11.13 9.49 -7.98
C ASP A 109 9.96 9.46 -7.00
N TRP A 110 9.07 10.44 -7.11
CA TRP A 110 7.96 10.62 -6.15
C TRP A 110 7.07 9.39 -6.01
N LEU A 111 6.88 8.62 -7.10
CA LEU A 111 6.05 7.43 -7.11
C LEU A 111 6.65 6.31 -6.27
N VAL A 112 7.98 6.17 -6.25
CA VAL A 112 8.66 5.19 -5.40
C VAL A 112 8.48 5.55 -3.92
N ARG A 113 8.70 6.82 -3.58
CA ARG A 113 8.49 7.32 -2.22
C ARG A 113 7.03 7.14 -1.77
N PHE A 114 6.08 7.39 -2.66
CA PHE A 114 4.65 7.19 -2.40
C PHE A 114 4.35 5.71 -2.12
N SER A 115 4.81 4.79 -2.99
CA SER A 115 4.64 3.35 -2.79
C SER A 115 5.29 2.87 -1.50
N ALA A 116 6.44 3.44 -1.12
CA ALA A 116 7.10 3.15 0.14
C ALA A 116 6.26 3.60 1.35
N ALA A 117 5.73 4.81 1.36
CA ALA A 117 4.86 5.31 2.44
C ALA A 117 3.60 4.47 2.61
N VAL A 118 2.93 4.09 1.50
CA VAL A 118 1.77 3.19 1.53
C VAL A 118 2.17 1.82 2.12
N SER A 119 3.30 1.27 1.67
CA SER A 119 3.74 -0.05 2.10
C SER A 119 4.16 -0.08 3.58
N LEU A 120 4.74 1.00 4.10
CA LEU A 120 5.01 1.15 5.53
C LEU A 120 3.72 1.09 6.36
N GLY A 121 2.61 1.65 5.86
CA GLY A 121 1.28 1.48 6.46
C GLY A 121 0.81 0.02 6.44
N ASN A 122 1.00 -0.68 5.31
CA ASN A 122 0.61 -2.10 5.17
C ASN A 122 1.40 -3.02 6.10
N LEU A 123 2.67 -2.70 6.40
CA LEU A 123 3.46 -3.44 7.39
C LEU A 123 2.88 -3.34 8.81
N LYS A 124 2.05 -2.32 9.08
CA LYS A 124 1.43 -2.07 10.40
C LYS A 124 2.46 -1.96 11.53
N ASP A 125 3.65 -1.48 11.19
CA ASP A 125 4.76 -1.33 12.12
C ASP A 125 4.74 0.09 12.72
N PRO A 126 4.57 0.25 14.04
CA PRO A 126 4.54 1.56 14.70
C PRO A 126 5.82 2.38 14.49
N ARG A 127 6.95 1.75 14.14
CA ARG A 127 8.19 2.46 13.81
C ARG A 127 8.04 3.41 12.61
N ALA A 128 6.99 3.26 11.80
CA ALA A 128 6.72 4.13 10.66
C ALA A 128 6.32 5.57 11.05
N HIS A 129 6.04 5.87 12.34
CA HIS A 129 5.58 7.18 12.83
C HIS A 129 6.32 8.37 12.18
N ASP A 130 7.64 8.47 12.36
CA ASP A 130 8.43 9.61 11.90
C ASP A 130 8.36 9.79 10.37
N VAL A 131 8.37 8.68 9.64
CA VAL A 131 8.29 8.68 8.18
C VAL A 131 6.93 9.18 7.71
N LEU A 132 5.86 8.74 8.36
CA LEU A 132 4.51 9.19 8.04
C LEU A 132 4.29 10.66 8.44
N MET A 133 4.88 11.13 9.53
CA MET A 133 4.84 12.55 9.91
C MET A 133 5.54 13.42 8.86
N GLN A 134 6.66 12.96 8.31
CA GLN A 134 7.30 13.63 7.19
C GLN A 134 6.43 13.60 5.92
N ALA A 135 5.77 12.47 5.63
CA ALA A 135 4.89 12.33 4.47
C ALA A 135 3.66 13.26 4.54
N LEU A 136 3.12 13.53 5.73
CA LEU A 136 2.04 14.51 5.94
C LEU A 136 2.45 15.94 5.56
N GLN A 137 3.75 16.26 5.57
CA GLN A 137 4.27 17.59 5.20
C GLN A 137 4.50 17.75 3.69
N SER A 138 4.24 16.72 2.90
CA SER A 138 4.38 16.77 1.44
C SER A 138 3.40 17.76 0.82
N ASP A 139 3.84 18.48 -0.21
CA ASP A 139 2.98 19.34 -1.05
C ASP A 139 2.04 18.50 -1.94
N GLU A 140 2.43 17.25 -2.23
CA GLU A 140 1.60 16.31 -2.99
C GLU A 140 0.45 15.77 -2.14
N VAL A 141 -0.78 16.16 -2.48
CA VAL A 141 -2.00 15.74 -1.77
C VAL A 141 -2.14 14.22 -1.70
N VAL A 142 -1.74 13.50 -2.75
CA VAL A 142 -1.76 12.02 -2.76
C VAL A 142 -0.84 11.42 -1.70
N MET A 143 0.31 12.04 -1.41
CA MET A 143 1.21 11.60 -0.34
C MET A 143 0.59 11.85 1.03
N GLN A 144 -0.07 13.00 1.23
CA GLN A 144 -0.80 13.30 2.46
C GLN A 144 -1.91 12.28 2.70
N GLN A 145 -2.69 11.93 1.67
CA GLN A 145 -3.73 10.90 1.73
C GLN A 145 -3.15 9.53 2.13
N ALA A 146 -2.02 9.13 1.54
CA ALA A 146 -1.33 7.89 1.89
C ALA A 146 -0.85 7.89 3.34
N ALA A 147 -0.25 9.00 3.80
CA ALA A 147 0.23 9.13 5.17
C ALA A 147 -0.91 9.06 6.19
N ILE A 148 -2.03 9.76 5.95
CA ILE A 148 -3.21 9.71 6.83
C ILE A 148 -3.75 8.28 6.92
N ALA A 149 -3.89 7.59 5.79
CA ALA A 149 -4.35 6.21 5.78
C ALA A 149 -3.39 5.29 6.54
N ALA A 150 -2.08 5.41 6.28
CA ALA A 150 -1.05 4.61 6.94
C ALA A 150 -1.01 4.83 8.46
N VAL A 151 -1.18 6.07 8.95
CA VAL A 151 -1.31 6.37 10.39
C VAL A 151 -2.45 5.57 11.03
N GLY A 152 -3.58 5.46 10.34
CA GLY A 152 -4.70 4.63 10.78
C GLY A 152 -4.38 3.14 10.78
N GLU A 153 -3.70 2.63 9.75
CA GLU A 153 -3.30 1.22 9.63
C GLU A 153 -2.31 0.80 10.72
N ILE A 154 -1.29 1.62 11.01
CA ILE A 154 -0.32 1.34 12.07
C ILE A 154 -0.89 1.58 13.48
N GLY A 155 -2.07 2.19 13.60
CA GLY A 155 -2.73 2.44 14.88
C GLY A 155 -2.04 3.52 15.72
N ASP A 156 -1.40 4.49 15.09
CA ASP A 156 -0.57 5.50 15.76
C ASP A 156 -1.43 6.59 16.41
N LEU A 157 -1.60 6.44 17.72
CA LEU A 157 -2.39 7.37 18.54
C LEU A 157 -1.68 8.71 18.77
N GLU A 158 -0.35 8.75 18.65
CA GLU A 158 0.45 9.96 18.88
C GLU A 158 0.28 10.94 17.72
N ALA A 159 0.07 10.42 16.51
CA ALA A 159 -0.18 11.21 15.30
C ALA A 159 -1.59 11.84 15.21
N VAL A 160 -2.50 11.56 16.14
CA VAL A 160 -3.90 12.02 16.04
C VAL A 160 -3.99 13.54 15.95
N ASP A 161 -3.23 14.28 16.75
CA ASP A 161 -3.25 15.74 16.72
C ASP A 161 -2.78 16.32 15.37
N GLU A 162 -1.81 15.66 14.76
CA GLU A 162 -1.24 16.04 13.48
C GLU A 162 -2.23 15.79 12.35
N ILE A 163 -2.84 14.61 12.29
CA ILE A 163 -3.80 14.29 11.21
C ILE A 163 -5.13 15.06 11.37
N LEU A 164 -5.51 15.49 12.57
CA LEU A 164 -6.73 16.27 12.79
C LEU A 164 -6.70 17.64 12.09
N LYS A 165 -5.51 18.17 11.79
CA LYS A 165 -5.35 19.41 10.99
C LYS A 165 -5.99 19.29 9.60
N PHE A 166 -6.11 18.06 9.08
CA PHE A 166 -6.68 17.78 7.77
C PHE A 166 -8.22 17.72 7.75
N ALA A 167 -8.90 17.86 8.90
CA ALA A 167 -10.36 17.89 8.97
C ALA A 167 -11.00 19.04 8.20
N GLN A 168 -10.23 20.09 7.90
CA GLN A 168 -10.65 21.27 7.14
C GLN A 168 -10.01 21.32 5.74
N SER A 169 -9.38 20.24 5.29
CA SER A 169 -8.80 20.17 3.94
C SER A 169 -9.83 20.52 2.87
N GLU A 170 -9.45 21.30 1.86
CA GLU A 170 -10.32 21.60 0.71
C GLU A 170 -10.61 20.32 -0.10
N ASP A 171 -9.64 19.41 -0.19
CA ASP A 171 -9.82 18.10 -0.81
C ASP A 171 -10.67 17.19 0.08
N TRP A 172 -11.82 16.77 -0.44
CA TRP A 172 -12.75 15.88 0.26
C TRP A 172 -12.19 14.45 0.41
N LEU A 173 -11.31 13.99 -0.48
CA LEU A 173 -10.67 12.68 -0.36
C LEU A 173 -9.74 12.66 0.86
N VAL A 174 -9.03 13.74 1.13
CA VAL A 174 -8.22 13.89 2.35
C VAL A 174 -9.10 13.79 3.60
N ARG A 175 -10.24 14.49 3.61
CA ARG A 175 -11.19 14.42 4.74
C ARG A 175 -11.80 13.01 4.89
N GLN A 176 -12.06 12.33 3.78
CA GLN A 176 -12.52 10.94 3.78
C GLN A 176 -11.45 10.02 4.41
N ARG A 177 -10.19 10.12 3.97
CA ARG A 177 -9.08 9.33 4.53
C ARG A 177 -8.89 9.58 6.01
N LEU A 178 -9.03 10.84 6.45
CA LEU A 178 -9.00 11.17 7.87
C LEU A 178 -10.13 10.46 8.63
N ALA A 179 -11.37 10.51 8.12
CA ALA A 179 -12.49 9.82 8.75
C ALA A 179 -12.26 8.30 8.85
N GLU A 180 -11.73 7.67 7.81
CA GLU A 180 -11.38 6.25 7.80
C GLU A 180 -10.30 5.94 8.85
N ALA A 181 -9.19 6.68 8.85
CA ALA A 181 -8.06 6.48 9.75
C ALA A 181 -8.46 6.65 11.22
N LEU A 182 -9.24 7.69 11.55
CA LEU A 182 -9.76 7.93 12.89
C LEU A 182 -10.56 6.74 13.44
N GLY A 183 -11.23 5.95 12.58
CA GLY A 183 -11.91 4.72 13.00
C GLY A 183 -11.00 3.66 13.64
N HIS A 184 -9.69 3.75 13.41
CA HIS A 184 -8.67 2.85 13.96
C HIS A 184 -7.94 3.42 15.18
N LEU A 185 -8.16 4.69 15.52
CA LEU A 185 -7.37 5.45 16.49
C LEU A 185 -8.23 5.87 17.69
N PRO A 186 -8.51 4.99 18.68
CA PRO A 186 -9.39 5.31 19.79
C PRO A 186 -8.75 6.28 20.80
N THR A 187 -8.92 7.59 20.57
CA THR A 187 -8.55 8.65 21.51
C THR A 187 -9.78 9.48 21.93
N PRO A 188 -9.69 10.26 23.02
CA PRO A 188 -10.77 11.20 23.39
C PRO A 188 -11.11 12.24 22.31
N LYS A 189 -10.20 12.51 21.37
CA LYS A 189 -10.38 13.50 20.28
C LYS A 189 -11.06 12.90 19.05
N THR A 190 -10.95 11.60 18.87
CA THR A 190 -11.39 10.89 17.66
C THR A 190 -12.90 10.93 17.47
N GLU A 191 -13.67 10.65 18.51
CA GLU A 191 -15.14 10.64 18.41
C GLU A 191 -15.70 12.05 18.09
N PRO A 192 -15.30 13.13 18.78
CA PRO A 192 -15.69 14.49 18.39
C PRO A 192 -15.31 14.85 16.95
N ALA A 193 -14.11 14.47 16.50
CA ALA A 193 -13.67 14.73 15.13
C ALA A 193 -14.50 13.98 14.09
N LEU A 194 -14.83 12.71 14.34
CA LEU A 194 -15.73 11.96 13.46
C LEU A 194 -17.15 12.54 13.45
N ARG A 195 -17.66 13.03 14.59
CA ARG A 195 -18.96 13.74 14.66
C ARG A 195 -18.95 15.05 13.88
N TYR A 196 -17.80 15.71 13.79
CA TYR A 196 -17.62 16.87 12.93
C TYR A 196 -17.69 16.45 11.45
N LEU A 197 -16.94 15.43 11.05
CA LEU A 197 -16.90 14.90 9.67
C LEU A 197 -18.21 14.24 9.23
N GLU A 198 -19.03 13.72 10.15
CA GLU A 198 -20.37 13.19 9.86
C GLU A 198 -21.33 14.25 9.27
N LYS A 199 -21.01 15.54 9.46
CA LYS A 199 -21.77 16.70 8.94
C LYS A 199 -21.18 17.26 7.65
N ASP A 200 -20.16 16.62 7.09
CA ASP A 200 -19.51 17.06 5.85
C ASP A 200 -20.51 17.15 4.70
N SER A 201 -20.33 18.12 3.80
CA SER A 201 -21.17 18.28 2.61
C SER A 201 -21.01 17.13 1.62
N GLN A 202 -19.84 16.49 1.60
CA GLN A 202 -19.59 15.33 0.76
C GLN A 202 -20.05 14.05 1.43
N PHE A 203 -20.96 13.35 0.75
CA PHE A 203 -21.57 12.12 1.22
C PHE A 203 -20.53 11.06 1.62
N GLN A 204 -19.47 10.89 0.83
CA GLN A 204 -18.43 9.89 1.09
C GLN A 204 -17.68 10.16 2.41
N VAL A 205 -17.43 11.43 2.74
CA VAL A 205 -16.78 11.83 3.99
C VAL A 205 -17.70 11.55 5.17
N ALA A 206 -18.95 12.02 5.07
CA ALA A 206 -19.97 11.83 6.10
C ALA A 206 -20.22 10.34 6.37
N GLU A 207 -20.31 9.52 5.32
CA GLU A 207 -20.54 8.09 5.43
C GLU A 207 -19.34 7.35 6.03
N SER A 208 -18.12 7.68 5.60
CA SER A 208 -16.91 7.12 6.21
C SER A 208 -16.83 7.44 7.70
N ALA A 209 -17.21 8.66 8.10
CA ALA A 209 -17.25 9.06 9.50
C ALA A 209 -18.27 8.25 10.32
N ARG A 210 -19.47 7.97 9.77
CA ARG A 210 -20.48 7.11 10.41
C ARG A 210 -20.00 5.67 10.59
N ILE A 211 -19.35 5.11 9.57
CA ILE A 211 -18.78 3.76 9.61
C ILE A 211 -17.70 3.69 10.69
N SER A 212 -16.80 4.67 10.73
CA SER A 212 -15.73 4.77 11.72
C SER A 212 -16.27 4.95 13.15
N LEU A 213 -17.32 5.74 13.36
CA LEU A 213 -18.00 5.86 14.66
C LEU A 213 -18.57 4.52 15.13
N THR A 214 -19.27 3.81 14.24
CA THR A 214 -19.79 2.47 14.53
C THR A 214 -18.67 1.52 14.93
N ARG A 215 -17.54 1.56 14.22
CA ARG A 215 -16.35 0.74 14.53
C ARG A 215 -15.80 1.04 15.93
N LEU A 216 -15.67 2.31 16.32
CA LEU A 216 -15.19 2.70 17.65
C LEU A 216 -16.13 2.25 18.77
N HIS A 217 -17.45 2.42 18.60
CA HIS A 217 -18.43 1.99 19.60
C HIS A 217 -18.43 0.47 19.79
N ASN A 218 -18.35 -0.30 18.70
CA ASN A 218 -18.29 -1.75 18.77
C ASN A 218 -17.05 -2.22 19.55
N ARG A 219 -15.89 -1.59 19.35
CA ARG A 219 -14.67 -1.91 20.12
C ARG A 219 -14.83 -1.62 21.62
N LYS A 220 -15.46 -0.50 22.01
CA LYS A 220 -15.72 -0.17 23.42
C LYS A 220 -16.67 -1.19 24.07
N GLY A 221 -17.69 -1.64 23.34
CA GLY A 221 -18.63 -2.67 23.80
C GLY A 221 -17.98 -4.04 24.04
N SER A 222 -17.02 -4.44 23.20
CA SER A 222 -16.31 -5.72 23.33
C SER A 222 -15.29 -5.77 24.49
N GLN A 223 -14.79 -4.62 24.95
CA GLN A 223 -13.84 -4.54 26.07
C GLN A 223 -14.52 -4.42 27.45
N SER A 224 -15.85 -4.35 27.48
CA SER A 224 -16.66 -4.15 28.69
C SER A 224 -17.37 -5.43 29.18
N VAL A 225 -16.97 -6.60 28.66
CA VAL A 225 -17.54 -7.93 28.99
C VAL A 225 -16.48 -8.83 29.61
#